data_AF-A0A3G9DPZ1-F1
#
_entry.id   AF-A0A3G9DPZ1-F1
#
_cell.length_a   1.000
_cell.length_b   1.000
_cell.length_c   1.000
_cell.angle_alpha   90.00
_cell.angle_beta   90.00
_cell.angle_gamma   90.00
#
_symmetry.space_group_name_H-M   'P 1'
#
loop_
_entity.id
_entity.type
_entity.pdbx_description
1 polymer ?
#
loop_
_entity_poly.entity_id
_entity_poly.type
_entity_poly.pdbx_seq_one_letter_code
_entity_poly.pdbx_strand_id
1 'polypeptide(L)' 'MNKVREIIEGLNLSDYVKKVFLWRMSGEGWEDWLGDETNKELFDVFYKIRDMVCEKLNGKTIFF' A
#
# COMPACT_ATOMS: atom_id res chain seq x y z
N MET A 1 -10.52 7.68 -12.54
CA MET A 1 -9.06 7.50 -12.47
C MET A 1 -8.55 8.50 -11.43
N ASN A 2 -8.18 8.25 -10.18
CA ASN A 2 -7.83 7.08 -9.38
C ASN A 2 -8.18 7.42 -7.91
N LYS A 3 -9.37 7.04 -7.40
CA LYS A 3 -9.77 7.34 -6.01
C LYS A 3 -8.74 6.86 -4.98
N VAL A 4 -8.09 5.73 -5.27
CA VAL A 4 -7.01 5.17 -4.45
C VAL A 4 -5.79 6.11 -4.40
N ARG A 5 -5.43 6.75 -5.53
CA ARG A 5 -4.30 7.69 -5.59
C ARG A 5 -4.62 8.96 -4.82
N GLU A 6 -5.82 9.51 -4.95
CA GLU A 6 -6.26 10.67 -4.17
C GLU A 6 -6.28 10.38 -2.66
N ILE A 7 -6.67 9.17 -2.26
CA ILE A 7 -6.64 8.75 -0.85
C ILE A 7 -5.21 8.54 -0.36
N ILE A 8 -4.33 7.94 -1.17
CA ILE A 8 -2.91 7.78 -0.84
C ILE A 8 -2.18 9.11 -0.82
N GLU A 9 -2.55 10.07 -1.66
CA GLU A 9 -2.01 11.43 -1.62
C GLU A 9 -2.59 12.24 -0.45
N GLY A 10 -3.84 11.98 -0.07
CA GLY A 10 -4.46 12.54 1.14
C GLY A 10 -4.00 11.87 2.44
N LEU A 11 -3.42 10.67 2.37
CA LEU A 11 -2.71 10.05 3.48
C LEU A 11 -1.28 10.56 3.45
N ASN A 12 -0.82 11.19 4.53
CA ASN A 12 0.54 11.72 4.63
C ASN A 12 1.56 10.58 4.86
N LEU A 13 1.60 9.62 3.93
CA LEU A 13 2.46 8.44 3.96
C LEU A 13 3.85 8.80 3.45
N SER A 14 4.87 8.17 4.04
CA SER A 14 6.23 8.28 3.56
C SER A 14 6.35 7.82 2.11
N ASP A 15 7.25 8.44 1.34
CA ASP A 15 7.56 8.06 -0.05
C ASP A 15 7.85 6.56 -0.20
N TYR A 16 8.54 5.99 0.79
CA TYR A 16 8.76 4.57 0.92
C TYR A 16 7.46 3.74 0.77
N VAL A 17 6.46 4.07 1.57
CA VAL A 17 5.17 3.38 1.67
C VAL A 17 4.40 3.48 0.36
N LYS A 18 4.44 4.67 -0.28
CA LYS A 18 3.87 4.88 -1.62
C LYS A 18 4.55 4.00 -2.66
N LYS A 19 5.87 3.89 -2.60
CA LYS A 19 6.68 3.08 -3.52
C LYS A 19 6.35 1.59 -3.40
N VAL A 20 6.23 1.06 -2.17
CA VAL A 20 5.81 -0.33 -1.91
C VAL A 20 4.44 -0.63 -2.50
N PHE A 21 3.48 0.28 -2.28
CA PHE A 21 2.13 0.10 -2.79
C PHE A 21 2.06 0.16 -4.32
N LEU A 22 2.74 1.13 -4.93
CA LEU A 22 2.83 1.26 -6.39
C LEU A 22 3.50 0.04 -7.01
N TRP A 23 4.57 -0.48 -6.40
CA TRP A 23 5.25 -1.68 -6.85
C TRP A 23 4.33 -2.90 -6.88
N ARG A 24 3.58 -3.12 -5.79
CA ARG A 24 2.60 -4.21 -5.74
C ARG A 24 1.47 -4.03 -6.75
N MET A 25 1.05 -2.78 -6.98
CA MET A 25 0.04 -2.44 -7.98
C MET A 25 0.54 -2.59 -9.42
N SER A 26 1.84 -2.45 -9.67
CA SER A 26 2.47 -2.72 -10.97
C SER A 26 2.45 -4.21 -11.33
N GLY A 27 2.12 -5.10 -10.38
CA GLY A 27 2.12 -6.54 -10.59
C GLY A 27 3.51 -7.18 -10.48
N GLU A 28 4.51 -6.40 -10.07
CA GLU A 28 5.86 -6.90 -9.81
C GLU A 28 5.88 -7.71 -8.51
N GLY A 29 6.63 -8.81 -8.53
CA GLY A 29 6.84 -9.63 -7.35
C GLY A 29 7.66 -8.87 -6.31
N TRP A 30 7.51 -9.26 -5.04
CA TRP A 30 8.38 -8.74 -3.98
C TRP A 30 9.83 -9.23 -4.13
N GLU A 31 10.05 -10.26 -4.94
CA GLU A 31 11.34 -10.81 -5.32
C GLU A 31 12.24 -9.83 -6.11
N ASP A 32 11.65 -8.90 -6.87
CA ASP A 32 12.37 -7.84 -7.58
C ASP A 32 12.50 -6.55 -6.75
N TRP A 33 12.03 -6.55 -5.49
CA TRP A 33 12.13 -5.37 -4.64
C TRP A 33 13.60 -5.06 -4.32
N LEU A 34 14.06 -3.89 -4.77
CA LEU A 34 15.44 -3.41 -4.61
C LEU A 34 15.76 -2.89 -3.19
N GLY A 35 14.86 -3.03 -2.22
CA GLY A 35 15.09 -2.61 -0.84
C GLY A 35 15.63 -3.73 0.04
N ASP A 36 16.32 -3.37 1.11
CA ASP A 36 16.83 -4.28 2.16
C ASP A 36 15.73 -5.01 2.96
N GLU A 37 14.46 -4.69 2.69
CA GLU A 37 13.34 -5.16 3.47
C GLU A 37 12.92 -6.54 3.06
N THR A 38 12.52 -7.30 4.06
CA THR A 38 12.03 -8.65 3.81
C THR A 38 10.65 -8.62 3.15
N ASN A 39 10.34 -9.65 2.35
CA ASN A 39 9.00 -9.85 1.80
C ASN A 39 7.90 -9.67 2.87
N LYS A 40 8.16 -10.13 4.10
CA LYS A 40 7.24 -10.01 5.22
C LYS A 40 6.96 -8.55 5.60
N GLU A 41 7.99 -7.71 5.65
CA GLU A 41 7.83 -6.27 5.94
C GLU A 41 7.09 -5.55 4.82
N LEU A 42 7.39 -5.88 3.55
CA LEU A 42 6.68 -5.33 2.40
C LEU A 42 5.19 -5.70 2.41
N PHE A 43 4.88 -6.95 2.76
CA PHE A 43 3.50 -7.37 2.99
C PHE A 43 2.86 -6.62 4.15
N ASP A 44 3.52 -6.49 5.30
CA ASP A 44 2.98 -5.79 6.47
C ASP A 44 2.65 -4.33 6.13
N VAL A 45 3.56 -3.65 5.43
CA VAL A 45 3.38 -2.28 4.93
C VAL A 45 2.21 -2.22 3.94
N PHE A 46 2.16 -3.13 2.95
CA PHE A 46 1.07 -3.18 1.99
C PHE A 46 -0.29 -3.42 2.66
N TYR A 47 -0.38 -4.36 3.60
CA TYR A 47 -1.60 -4.65 4.33
C TYR A 47 -2.05 -3.45 5.18
N LYS A 48 -1.12 -2.75 5.84
CA LYS A 48 -1.41 -1.50 6.58
C LYS A 48 -1.96 -0.41 5.68
N ILE A 49 -1.36 -0.18 4.50
CA ILE A 49 -1.87 0.82 3.54
C ILE A 49 -3.24 0.40 3.04
N ARG A 50 -3.42 -0.88 2.69
CA ARG A 50 -4.71 -1.42 2.25
C ARG A 50 -5.78 -1.18 3.31
N ASP A 51 -5.47 -1.46 4.56
CA ASP A 51 -6.39 -1.24 5.69
C ASP A 51 -6.74 0.24 5.84
N MET A 52 -5.73 1.13 5.85
CA MET A 52 -5.93 2.58 5.91
C MET A 52 -6.76 3.12 4.74
N VAL A 53 -6.48 2.66 3.52
CA VAL A 53 -7.22 3.03 2.31
C VAL A 53 -8.65 2.49 2.39
N CYS A 54 -8.85 1.29 2.93
CA CYS A 54 -10.16 0.68 3.15
C CYS A 54 -10.98 1.46 4.20
N GLU A 55 -10.37 1.80 5.34
CA GLU A 55 -10.96 2.65 6.37
C GLU A 55 -11.37 4.01 5.81
N LYS A 56 -10.50 4.65 5.02
CA LYS A 56 -10.76 5.95 4.36
C LYS A 56 -11.82 5.86 3.27
N LEU A 57 -11.83 4.79 2.47
CA LEU A 57 -12.78 4.60 1.37
C LEU A 57 -14.19 4.34 1.86
N ASN A 58 -14.33 3.67 3.00
CA ASN A 58 -15.59 3.05 3.35
C ASN A 58 -16.12 3.43 4.73
N GLY A 59 -15.29 3.91 5.67
CA GLY A 59 -15.65 4.03 7.09
C GLY A 59 -16.19 2.73 7.72
N LYS A 60 -16.14 1.62 6.97
CA LYS A 60 -16.69 0.31 7.24
C LYS A 60 -15.88 -0.70 6.43
N THR A 61 -14.94 -1.31 7.13
CA THR A 61 -14.65 -2.74 7.09
C THR A 61 -14.67 -3.42 5.72
N ILE A 62 -13.52 -4.00 5.34
CA ILE A 62 -13.56 -5.23 4.55
C ILE A 62 -12.58 -6.21 5.21
N PHE A 63 -13.15 -7.03 6.10
CA PHE A 63 -12.56 -8.23 6.67
C PHE A 63 -11.98 -9.12 5.58
N PHE A 64 -10.77 -9.64 5.82
CA PHE A 64 -10.37 -11.02 5.51
C PHE A 64 -9.31 -11.45 6.50
#